data_AF-A0A7L3G4J9-F1
#
_entry.id   AF-A0A7L3G4J9-F1
#
_cell.length_a   1.000
_cell.length_b   1.000
_cell.length_c   1.000
_cell.angle_alpha   90.00
_cell.angle_beta   90.00
_cell.angle_gamma   90.00
#
_symmetry.space_group_name_H-M   'P 1'
#
loop_
_entity.id
_entity.type
_entity.pdbx_description
1 polymer ?
#
loop_
_entity_poly.entity_id
_entity_poly.type
_entity_poly.pdbx_seq_one_letter_code
_entity_poly.pdbx_strand_id
1 'polypeptide(L)'
;RAADSAAFLHLDLAVENGTGGLAPARPLTWQVEYPGQDPEAQKDKLVWEIQVSERDVRALVPLVQVGAPHPGSPHPAGPWAQPRSAPQELEILNTAPLTGVPRAVPVKLVAVEAGGGVAELTEPPGCESADKQVLQVSDACDAVFVGGKESRGARGARVDFWSRRLHASLRFTVWAPLLPLRVQLGDTALEQVRGWRLPGGPESAPAEAEEPGEEAERRARGCRPQYQRTAVRVLAHFVAHQLDGGRHLAYLPGPDWLLDVTHLVASRTRVQDPRVA
;
A
#
# COMPACT_ATOMS: atom_id res chain seq x y z
N ARG A 1 -17.56 -6.40 -71.00
CA ARG A 1 -16.57 -6.22 -69.91
C ARG A 1 -17.10 -6.97 -68.70
N ALA A 2 -16.70 -8.23 -68.55
CA ALA A 2 -16.93 -8.96 -67.30
C ALA A 2 -15.90 -8.43 -66.29
N ALA A 3 -16.35 -8.09 -65.09
CA ALA A 3 -15.48 -7.68 -64.00
C ALA A 3 -14.77 -8.93 -63.49
N ASP A 4 -13.45 -9.03 -63.69
CA ASP A 4 -12.61 -10.02 -63.02
C ASP A 4 -12.70 -9.77 -61.52
N SER A 5 -13.41 -10.63 -60.79
CA SER A 5 -13.36 -10.66 -59.34
C SER A 5 -12.05 -11.32 -58.95
N ALA A 6 -11.05 -10.53 -58.58
CA ALA A 6 -9.84 -11.07 -57.97
C ALA A 6 -10.22 -11.80 -56.68
N ALA A 7 -10.03 -13.13 -56.67
CA ALA A 7 -10.17 -13.95 -55.47
C ALA A 7 -8.84 -13.88 -54.70
N PHE A 8 -8.88 -13.33 -53.49
CA PHE A 8 -7.70 -13.23 -52.62
C PHE A 8 -7.64 -14.46 -51.72
N LEU A 9 -6.46 -15.10 -51.65
CA LEU A 9 -6.17 -16.13 -50.66
C LEU A 9 -5.80 -15.45 -49.34
N HIS A 10 -6.48 -15.79 -48.26
CA HIS A 10 -6.18 -15.28 -46.91
C HIS A 10 -5.45 -16.35 -46.10
N LEU A 11 -4.38 -15.94 -45.42
CA LEU A 11 -3.53 -16.79 -44.58
C LEU A 11 -3.36 -16.10 -43.22
N ASP A 12 -3.78 -16.79 -42.15
CA ASP A 12 -3.54 -16.35 -40.77
C ASP A 12 -2.27 -17.02 -40.22
N LEU A 13 -1.34 -16.23 -39.70
CA LEU A 13 -0.04 -16.68 -39.20
C LEU A 13 0.10 -16.28 -37.72
N ALA A 14 0.35 -17.25 -36.84
CA ALA A 14 0.63 -17.00 -35.43
C ALA A 14 2.11 -17.32 -35.11
N VAL A 15 2.77 -16.47 -34.32
CA VAL A 15 4.17 -16.66 -33.89
C VAL A 15 4.19 -16.93 -32.40
N GLU A 16 4.35 -18.20 -32.01
CA GLU A 16 4.15 -18.63 -30.61
C GLU A 16 5.36 -18.45 -29.69
N ASN A 17 6.57 -18.16 -30.18
CA ASN A 17 7.76 -17.96 -29.34
C ASN A 17 8.81 -17.07 -30.02
N GLY A 18 8.68 -15.75 -29.90
CA GLY A 18 9.78 -14.83 -30.20
C GLY A 18 10.86 -14.94 -29.13
N THR A 19 12.00 -15.58 -29.43
CA THR A 19 13.17 -15.58 -28.55
C THR A 19 13.67 -14.13 -28.44
N GLY A 20 13.50 -13.51 -27.28
CA GLY A 20 13.67 -12.07 -26.98
C GLY A 20 15.06 -11.47 -27.16
N GLY A 21 15.66 -11.63 -28.34
CA GLY A 21 16.78 -10.85 -28.82
C GLY A 21 16.43 -10.18 -30.15
N LEU A 22 17.37 -9.41 -30.68
CA LEU A 22 17.36 -8.86 -32.05
C LEU A 22 17.35 -10.02 -33.05
N ALA A 23 16.24 -10.75 -33.16
CA ALA A 23 16.14 -11.88 -34.06
C ALA A 23 16.16 -11.32 -35.49
N PRO A 24 17.11 -11.73 -36.34
CA PRO A 24 17.08 -11.36 -37.73
C PRO A 24 15.76 -11.84 -38.33
N ALA A 25 15.21 -11.05 -39.24
CA ALA A 25 14.02 -11.43 -39.99
C ALA A 25 14.16 -12.87 -40.50
N ARG A 26 13.13 -13.69 -40.31
CA ARG A 26 13.17 -15.09 -40.73
C ARG A 26 12.57 -15.16 -42.13
N PRO A 27 13.35 -15.57 -43.16
CA PRO A 27 12.79 -15.77 -44.48
C PRO A 27 11.81 -16.95 -44.42
N LEU A 28 10.56 -16.71 -44.80
CA LEU A 28 9.55 -17.73 -44.98
C LEU A 28 9.42 -18.01 -46.47
N THR A 29 9.74 -19.24 -46.84
CA THR A 29 9.53 -19.72 -48.19
C THR A 29 8.27 -20.54 -48.25
N TRP A 30 7.36 -20.16 -49.13
CA TRP A 30 6.14 -20.92 -49.38
C TRP A 30 5.99 -21.14 -50.89
N GLN A 31 5.24 -22.17 -51.24
CA GLN A 31 4.90 -22.50 -52.60
C GLN A 31 3.41 -22.83 -52.63
N VAL A 32 2.68 -22.24 -53.59
CA VAL A 32 1.30 -22.63 -53.89
C VAL A 32 1.34 -23.56 -55.09
N GLU A 33 0.78 -24.75 -54.92
CA GLU A 33 0.64 -25.74 -55.99
C GLU A 33 -0.77 -25.64 -56.56
N TYR A 34 -0.89 -25.31 -57.85
CA TYR A 34 -2.16 -25.37 -58.55
C TYR A 34 -2.31 -26.71 -59.29
N PRO A 35 -3.48 -27.36 -59.23
CA PRO A 35 -3.72 -28.57 -60.00
C PRO A 35 -3.61 -28.28 -61.51
N GLY A 36 -2.70 -28.99 -62.19
CA GLY A 36 -2.44 -28.82 -63.62
C GLY A 36 -1.29 -27.85 -63.98
N GLN A 37 -0.55 -27.37 -62.99
CA GLN A 37 0.59 -26.46 -63.21
C GLN A 37 1.81 -27.18 -63.82
N ASP A 38 2.46 -26.54 -64.79
CA ASP A 38 3.65 -27.05 -65.49
C ASP A 38 4.81 -27.30 -64.49
N PRO A 39 5.49 -28.47 -64.52
CA PRO A 39 6.64 -28.75 -63.65
C PRO A 39 7.79 -27.73 -63.76
N GLU A 40 7.92 -26.98 -64.87
CA GLU A 40 8.90 -25.89 -64.99
C GLU A 40 8.48 -24.61 -64.22
N ALA A 41 7.19 -24.44 -63.89
CA ALA A 41 6.69 -23.31 -63.08
C ALA A 41 7.01 -23.44 -61.59
N GLN A 42 7.62 -24.57 -61.18
CA GLN A 42 8.15 -24.80 -59.83
C GLN A 42 9.34 -23.87 -59.49
N LYS A 43 9.84 -23.12 -60.47
CA LYS A 43 10.88 -22.08 -60.30
C LYS A 43 10.35 -20.78 -59.66
N ASP A 44 9.04 -20.58 -59.62
CA ASP A 44 8.41 -19.38 -59.02
C ASP A 44 8.26 -19.52 -57.49
N LYS A 45 9.36 -19.89 -56.83
CA LYS A 45 9.42 -19.95 -55.37
C LYS A 45 9.40 -18.52 -54.81
N LEU A 46 8.26 -18.10 -54.29
CA LEU A 46 8.11 -16.81 -53.64
C LEU A 46 8.77 -16.85 -52.26
N VAL A 47 9.82 -16.07 -52.10
CA VAL A 47 10.50 -15.87 -50.81
C VAL A 47 9.97 -14.59 -50.21
N TRP A 48 9.36 -14.69 -49.03
CA TRP A 48 8.90 -13.53 -48.27
C TRP A 48 9.74 -13.39 -47.00
N GLU A 49 10.08 -12.15 -46.66
CA GLU A 49 10.77 -11.83 -45.42
C GLU A 49 9.75 -11.29 -44.41
N ILE A 50 9.51 -12.03 -43.33
CA ILE A 50 8.69 -11.55 -42.22
C ILE A 50 9.62 -11.01 -41.15
N GLN A 51 9.55 -9.70 -40.94
CA GLN A 51 10.22 -9.04 -39.83
C GLN A 51 9.36 -9.15 -38.58
N VAL A 52 9.86 -9.84 -37.56
CA VAL A 52 9.23 -9.89 -36.23
C VAL A 52 10.06 -8.98 -35.33
N SER A 53 9.60 -7.76 -35.10
CA SER A 53 10.26 -6.82 -34.19
C SER A 53 9.89 -7.13 -32.73
N GLU A 54 10.77 -6.72 -31.81
CA GLU A 54 10.49 -6.70 -30.38
C GLU A 54 9.15 -6.00 -30.11
N ARG A 55 8.44 -6.41 -29.05
CA ARG A 55 7.28 -5.69 -28.52
C ARG A 55 7.68 -4.22 -28.36
N ASP A 56 7.13 -3.34 -29.19
CA ASP A 56 7.45 -1.91 -29.17
C ASP A 56 6.84 -1.31 -27.91
N VAL A 57 7.50 -1.49 -26.75
CA VAL A 57 7.03 -0.98 -25.46
C VAL A 57 7.19 0.53 -25.45
N ARG A 58 6.07 1.24 -25.35
CA ARG A 58 6.02 2.70 -25.38
C ARG A 58 5.94 3.36 -24.02
N ALA A 59 5.43 2.64 -23.02
CA ALA A 59 5.26 3.20 -21.69
C ALA A 59 5.44 2.14 -20.60
N LEU A 60 5.99 2.62 -19.48
CA LEU A 60 5.95 1.93 -18.19
C LEU A 60 4.80 2.53 -17.38
N VAL A 61 3.94 1.69 -16.81
CA VAL A 61 2.79 2.14 -16.04
C VAL A 61 2.81 1.48 -14.65
N PRO A 62 2.97 2.25 -13.56
CA PRO A 62 2.80 1.77 -12.20
C PRO A 62 1.32 1.77 -11.82
N LEU A 63 0.80 0.59 -11.48
CA LEU A 63 -0.58 0.39 -11.05
C LEU A 63 -0.62 0.17 -9.54
N VAL A 64 -1.42 0.96 -8.83
CA VAL A 64 -1.65 0.74 -7.40
C VAL A 64 -2.81 -0.22 -7.21
N GLN A 65 -2.58 -1.29 -6.45
CA GLN A 65 -3.67 -2.18 -6.08
C GLN A 65 -4.40 -1.59 -4.88
N VAL A 66 -5.49 -0.87 -5.15
CA VAL A 66 -6.43 -0.50 -4.10
C VAL A 66 -7.11 -1.80 -3.68
N GLY A 67 -6.92 -2.20 -2.42
CA GLY A 67 -7.40 -3.48 -1.91
C GLY A 67 -8.84 -3.77 -2.33
N ALA A 68 -9.10 -5.00 -2.78
CA ALA A 68 -10.44 -5.43 -3.18
C ALA A 68 -11.45 -5.03 -2.09
N PRO A 69 -12.61 -4.45 -2.46
CA PRO A 69 -13.61 -4.09 -1.48
C PRO A 69 -13.95 -5.32 -0.64
N HIS A 70 -13.96 -5.17 0.68
CA HIS A 70 -14.44 -6.22 1.57
C HIS A 70 -15.85 -6.63 1.13
N PRO A 71 -16.16 -7.95 1.07
CA PRO A 71 -17.51 -8.40 0.80
C PRO A 71 -18.42 -7.86 1.92
N GLY A 72 -19.25 -6.87 1.59
CA GLY A 72 -20.13 -6.18 2.55
C GLY A 72 -20.04 -4.65 2.57
N SER A 73 -19.18 -4.01 1.78
CA SER A 73 -19.19 -2.53 1.67
C SER A 73 -20.40 -2.07 0.84
N PRO A 74 -21.29 -1.20 1.36
CA PRO A 74 -22.39 -0.67 0.57
C PRO A 74 -21.84 0.27 -0.49
N HIS A 75 -21.95 -0.13 -1.77
CA HIS A 75 -21.69 0.77 -2.88
C HIS A 75 -22.72 1.91 -2.87
N PRO A 76 -22.30 3.18 -3.02
CA PRO A 76 -23.23 4.20 -3.49
C PRO A 76 -23.53 3.91 -4.97
N ALA A 77 -24.66 3.26 -5.23
CA ALA A 77 -25.24 3.18 -6.57
C ALA A 77 -25.76 4.57 -6.94
N GLY A 78 -24.95 5.36 -7.65
CA GLY A 78 -25.36 6.68 -8.14
C GLY A 78 -24.49 7.14 -9.32
N PRO A 79 -25.04 7.90 -10.28
CA PRO A 79 -24.38 8.24 -11.56
C PRO A 79 -23.35 9.38 -11.45
N TRP A 80 -22.74 9.59 -10.28
CA TRP A 80 -21.77 10.68 -10.04
C TRP A 80 -20.32 10.20 -9.93
N ALA A 81 -20.02 8.96 -10.31
CA ALA A 81 -18.64 8.53 -10.50
C ALA A 81 -18.06 9.15 -11.77
N GLN A 82 -17.87 10.46 -11.76
CA GLN A 82 -16.99 11.11 -12.72
C GLN A 82 -15.60 10.49 -12.53
N PRO A 83 -14.92 10.04 -13.60
CA PRO A 83 -13.52 9.70 -13.49
C PRO A 83 -12.78 10.99 -13.11
N ARG A 84 -12.38 11.11 -11.84
CA ARG A 84 -11.55 12.24 -11.38
C ARG A 84 -10.24 12.19 -12.16
N SER A 85 -10.15 13.02 -13.20
CA SER A 85 -8.97 13.29 -14.01
C SER A 85 -7.99 14.26 -13.31
N ALA A 86 -7.94 14.25 -11.98
CA ALA A 86 -6.81 14.83 -11.27
C ALA A 86 -5.64 13.82 -11.34
N PRO A 87 -4.37 14.25 -11.41
CA PRO A 87 -3.27 13.34 -11.14
C PRO A 87 -3.57 12.69 -9.79
N GLN A 88 -3.79 11.38 -9.77
CA GLN A 88 -4.17 10.66 -8.57
C GLN A 88 -2.97 10.69 -7.62
N GLU A 89 -2.92 11.71 -6.78
CA GLU A 89 -2.03 11.73 -5.64
C GLU A 89 -2.53 10.67 -4.67
N LEU A 90 -1.70 9.68 -4.40
CA LEU A 90 -2.04 8.53 -3.57
C LEU A 90 -1.84 8.90 -2.10
N GLU A 91 -2.70 8.42 -1.20
CA GLU A 91 -2.64 8.81 0.21
C GLU A 91 -2.19 7.66 1.11
N ILE A 92 -1.20 7.92 1.96
CA ILE A 92 -0.73 7.01 2.99
C ILE A 92 -0.84 7.67 4.36
N LEU A 93 -1.59 7.05 5.27
CA LEU A 93 -1.61 7.42 6.69
C LEU A 93 -0.54 6.62 7.44
N ASN A 94 0.53 7.29 7.87
CA ASN A 94 1.62 6.67 8.59
C ASN A 94 1.32 6.57 10.10
N THR A 95 0.79 5.44 10.53
CA THR A 95 0.55 5.14 11.95
C THR A 95 1.71 4.38 12.60
N ALA A 96 2.74 4.00 11.83
CA ALA A 96 3.87 3.21 12.31
C ALA A 96 4.64 3.86 13.48
N PRO A 97 4.81 5.19 13.57
CA PRO A 97 5.40 5.81 14.77
C PRO A 97 4.62 5.54 16.05
N LEU A 98 3.30 5.30 15.96
CA LEU A 98 2.43 5.02 17.10
C LEU A 98 2.30 3.52 17.37
N THR A 99 2.15 2.71 16.33
CA THR A 99 1.83 1.28 16.43
C THR A 99 3.05 0.37 16.30
N GLY A 100 4.15 0.86 15.71
CA GLY A 100 5.30 0.09 15.24
C GLY A 100 5.00 -0.88 14.10
N VAL A 101 3.82 -0.80 13.48
CA VAL A 101 3.42 -1.64 12.36
C VAL A 101 3.56 -0.84 11.07
N PRO A 102 4.42 -1.28 10.12
CA PRO A 102 4.56 -0.61 8.82
C PRO A 102 3.25 -0.62 8.02
N ARG A 103 3.06 0.39 7.18
CA ARG A 103 1.97 0.44 6.21
C ARG A 103 2.53 0.49 4.79
N ALA A 104 2.07 -0.42 3.94
CA ALA A 104 2.52 -0.55 2.57
C ALA A 104 1.36 -0.38 1.57
N VAL A 105 1.68 0.15 0.39
CA VAL A 105 0.82 0.27 -0.77
C VAL A 105 1.43 -0.60 -1.87
N PRO A 106 0.76 -1.70 -2.27
CA PRO A 106 1.23 -2.58 -3.33
C PRO A 106 1.19 -1.88 -4.69
N VAL A 107 2.25 -2.07 -5.47
CA VAL A 107 2.43 -1.52 -6.81
C VAL A 107 2.72 -2.66 -7.78
N LYS A 108 2.00 -2.71 -8.90
CA LYS A 108 2.30 -3.59 -10.02
C LYS A 108 2.76 -2.76 -11.21
N LEU A 109 3.96 -3.00 -11.69
CA LEU A 109 4.49 -2.34 -12.88
C LEU A 109 4.12 -3.16 -14.13
N VAL A 110 3.60 -2.48 -15.15
CA VAL A 110 3.25 -3.09 -16.43
C VAL A 110 3.85 -2.30 -17.60
N ALA A 111 4.14 -3.02 -18.68
CA ALA A 111 4.59 -2.46 -19.94
C ALA A 111 3.39 -2.31 -20.89
N VAL A 112 3.28 -1.16 -21.55
CA VAL A 112 2.28 -0.92 -22.60
C VAL A 112 2.97 -0.90 -23.96
N GLU A 113 2.53 -1.78 -24.84
CA GLU A 113 3.03 -1.95 -26.20
C GLU A 113 2.36 -0.99 -27.17
N ALA A 114 3.01 -0.71 -28.31
CA ALA A 114 2.52 0.19 -29.35
C ALA A 114 1.14 -0.21 -29.91
N GLY A 115 0.84 -1.51 -29.91
CA GLY A 115 -0.46 -2.06 -30.29
C GLY A 115 -1.53 -1.97 -29.19
N GLY A 116 -1.23 -1.34 -28.05
CA GLY A 116 -2.13 -1.23 -26.89
C GLY A 116 -2.15 -2.45 -25.97
N GLY A 117 -1.33 -3.47 -26.25
CA GLY A 117 -1.16 -4.63 -25.39
C GLY A 117 -0.56 -4.24 -24.04
N VAL A 118 -1.03 -4.89 -22.97
CA VAL A 118 -0.47 -4.74 -21.62
C VAL A 118 0.22 -6.05 -21.25
N ALA A 119 1.49 -5.96 -20.88
CA ALA A 119 2.31 -7.11 -20.54
C ALA A 119 3.06 -6.91 -19.22
N GLU A 120 3.45 -8.02 -18.61
CA GLU A 120 4.38 -8.00 -17.49
C GLU A 120 5.79 -7.64 -17.98
N LEU A 121 6.59 -7.09 -17.07
CA LEU A 121 7.95 -6.71 -17.36
C LEU A 121 8.82 -7.96 -17.58
N THR A 122 9.63 -7.94 -18.63
CA THR A 122 10.58 -9.01 -18.93
C THR A 122 11.86 -8.92 -18.09
N GLU A 123 12.21 -7.73 -17.64
CA GLU A 123 13.41 -7.44 -16.85
C GLU A 123 13.02 -6.89 -15.47
N PRO A 124 13.87 -7.11 -14.44
CA PRO A 124 13.62 -6.56 -13.12
C PRO A 124 13.61 -5.02 -13.16
N PRO A 125 12.55 -4.37 -12.63
CA PRO A 125 12.47 -2.92 -12.57
C PRO A 125 13.42 -2.33 -11.52
N GLY A 126 13.81 -1.07 -11.71
CA GLY A 126 14.42 -0.25 -10.67
C GLY A 126 13.43 0.77 -10.13
N CYS A 127 13.57 1.12 -8.86
CA CYS A 127 12.75 2.14 -8.22
C CYS A 127 13.53 2.91 -7.15
N GLU A 128 13.14 4.16 -6.93
CA GLU A 128 13.72 5.01 -5.90
C GLU A 128 12.70 6.02 -5.39
N SER A 129 12.68 6.20 -4.06
CA SER A 129 11.99 7.31 -3.42
C SER A 129 12.86 8.57 -3.48
N ALA A 130 12.29 9.67 -3.96
CA ALA A 130 12.94 10.97 -3.95
C ALA A 130 13.17 11.51 -2.53
N ASP A 131 12.35 11.08 -1.55
CA ASP A 131 12.51 11.44 -0.14
C ASP A 131 12.36 10.20 0.76
N LYS A 132 13.51 9.57 1.06
CA LYS A 132 13.62 8.38 1.92
C LYS A 132 13.28 8.66 3.39
N GLN A 133 13.16 9.94 3.79
CA GLN A 133 12.74 10.32 5.15
C GLN A 133 11.21 10.37 5.30
N VAL A 134 10.47 10.32 4.18
CA VAL A 134 9.00 10.37 4.12
C VAL A 134 8.41 9.00 3.75
N LEU A 135 8.99 8.33 2.75
CA LEU A 135 8.53 7.01 2.29
C LEU A 135 9.67 6.20 1.70
N GLN A 136 9.54 4.88 1.77
CA GLN A 136 10.48 3.90 1.23
C GLN A 136 9.82 3.06 0.14
N VAL A 137 10.65 2.36 -0.63
CA VAL A 137 10.24 1.39 -1.65
C VAL A 137 10.87 0.03 -1.35
N SER A 138 10.20 -1.05 -1.70
CA SER A 138 10.75 -2.40 -1.60
C SER A 138 11.84 -2.64 -2.65
N ASP A 139 12.76 -3.56 -2.36
CA ASP A 139 13.84 -3.93 -3.30
C ASP A 139 13.30 -4.54 -4.60
N ALA A 140 12.12 -5.15 -4.56
CA ALA A 140 11.43 -5.72 -5.72
C ALA A 140 10.56 -4.70 -6.48
N CYS A 141 10.46 -3.45 -6.00
CA CYS A 141 9.63 -2.39 -6.56
C CYS A 141 8.14 -2.72 -6.68
N ASP A 142 7.67 -3.61 -5.80
CA ASP A 142 6.30 -4.09 -5.72
C ASP A 142 5.50 -3.46 -4.55
N ALA A 143 6.14 -2.65 -3.71
CA ALA A 143 5.50 -1.98 -2.60
C ALA A 143 6.17 -0.63 -2.26
N VAL A 144 5.35 0.38 -1.96
CA VAL A 144 5.76 1.66 -1.38
C VAL A 144 5.27 1.70 0.06
N PHE A 145 6.12 1.98 1.04
CA PHE A 145 5.76 1.82 2.44
C PHE A 145 6.33 2.89 3.37
N VAL A 146 5.73 2.97 4.55
CA VAL A 146 6.19 3.75 5.71
C VAL A 146 6.42 2.80 6.88
N GLY A 147 7.63 2.79 7.42
CA GLY A 147 8.10 1.82 8.40
C GLY A 147 8.22 2.36 9.83
N GLY A 148 7.97 3.65 10.03
CA GLY A 148 7.99 4.30 11.35
C GLY A 148 9.31 4.97 11.71
N LYS A 149 10.36 4.80 10.89
CA LYS A 149 11.55 5.68 10.93
C LYS A 149 11.24 7.03 10.30
N GLU A 150 10.30 7.05 9.35
CA GLU A 150 9.78 8.23 8.69
C GLU A 150 8.80 8.91 9.65
N SER A 151 9.25 9.95 10.33
CA SER A 151 8.41 10.72 11.28
C SER A 151 7.78 11.96 10.65
N ARG A 152 8.15 12.27 9.40
CA ARG A 152 7.68 13.44 8.67
C ARG A 152 6.73 13.04 7.56
N GLY A 153 5.56 13.67 7.53
CA GLY A 153 4.65 13.59 6.38
C GLY A 153 5.02 14.62 5.33
N ALA A 154 4.78 14.32 4.05
CA ALA A 154 4.93 15.25 2.94
C ALA A 154 3.87 15.01 1.87
N ARG A 155 3.48 16.09 1.20
CA ARG A 155 2.59 16.10 0.05
C ARG A 155 3.41 16.07 -1.23
N GLY A 156 3.00 15.26 -2.19
CA GLY A 156 3.62 15.08 -3.49
C GLY A 156 4.97 14.38 -3.46
N ALA A 157 5.27 13.60 -2.41
CA ALA A 157 6.47 12.78 -2.33
C ALA A 157 6.53 11.83 -3.55
N ARG A 158 7.60 11.93 -4.32
CA ARG A 158 7.73 11.24 -5.61
C ARG A 158 8.47 9.91 -5.45
N VAL A 159 7.91 8.87 -6.07
CA VAL A 159 8.59 7.59 -6.30
C VAL A 159 8.80 7.44 -7.79
N ASP A 160 10.05 7.24 -8.19
CA ASP A 160 10.45 7.04 -9.57
C ASP A 160 10.66 5.54 -9.83
N PHE A 161 10.14 5.07 -10.96
CA PHE A 161 10.26 3.70 -11.45
C PHE A 161 10.89 3.74 -12.83
N TRP A 162 11.77 2.79 -13.12
CA TRP A 162 12.39 2.69 -14.44
C TRP A 162 12.61 1.24 -14.86
N SER A 163 12.56 1.03 -16.17
CA SER A 163 12.93 -0.24 -16.81
C SER A 163 13.51 0.08 -18.18
N ARG A 164 14.75 -0.36 -18.42
CA ARG A 164 15.54 0.00 -19.62
C ARG A 164 15.61 1.52 -19.83
N ARG A 165 14.86 2.05 -20.80
CA ARG A 165 14.78 3.48 -21.16
C ARG A 165 13.47 4.14 -20.73
N LEU A 166 12.55 3.36 -20.17
CA LEU A 166 11.23 3.80 -19.79
C LEU A 166 11.27 4.29 -18.34
N HIS A 167 10.59 5.40 -18.10
CA HIS A 167 10.47 6.02 -16.79
C HIS A 167 9.01 6.27 -16.47
N ALA A 168 8.65 6.08 -15.21
CA ALA A 168 7.35 6.43 -14.67
C ALA A 168 7.50 6.95 -13.25
N SER A 169 6.54 7.73 -12.77
CA SER A 169 6.58 8.27 -11.42
C SER A 169 5.20 8.24 -10.78
N LEU A 170 5.15 7.92 -9.49
CA LEU A 170 3.97 8.09 -8.64
C LEU A 170 4.20 9.23 -7.65
N ARG A 171 3.12 9.90 -7.24
CA ARG A 171 3.15 10.93 -6.20
C ARG A 171 2.26 10.51 -5.03
N PHE A 172 2.79 10.66 -3.83
CA PHE A 172 2.12 10.30 -2.59
C PHE A 172 1.97 11.51 -1.66
N THR A 173 0.81 11.63 -1.03
CA THR A 173 0.65 12.36 0.22
C THR A 173 0.82 11.41 1.38
N VAL A 174 1.87 11.62 2.19
CA VAL A 174 2.11 10.88 3.42
C VAL A 174 1.69 11.75 4.60
N TRP A 175 0.73 11.28 5.37
CA TRP A 175 0.26 11.91 6.60
C TRP A 175 0.96 11.28 7.79
N ALA A 176 1.65 12.07 8.61
CA ALA A 176 2.34 11.59 9.80
C ALA A 176 1.81 12.26 11.08
N PRO A 177 1.80 11.55 12.22
CA PRO A 177 1.34 12.11 13.48
C PRO A 177 2.31 13.20 13.95
N LEU A 178 1.77 14.35 14.34
CA LEU A 178 2.55 15.41 14.96
C LEU A 178 2.83 15.04 16.42
N LEU A 179 4.11 14.98 16.79
CA LEU A 179 4.56 14.69 18.15
C LEU A 179 4.97 15.99 18.87
N PRO A 180 4.77 16.11 20.20
CA PRO A 180 4.18 15.11 21.09
C PRO A 180 2.65 14.99 20.96
N LEU A 181 2.11 13.82 21.35
CA LEU A 181 0.66 13.57 21.36
C LEU A 181 -0.02 14.30 22.51
N ARG A 182 -1.30 14.64 22.35
CA ARG A 182 -2.12 15.26 23.40
C ARG A 182 -2.86 14.20 24.20
N VAL A 183 -2.59 14.12 25.50
CA VAL A 183 -3.33 13.24 26.42
C VAL A 183 -4.41 14.06 27.13
N GLN A 184 -5.63 13.54 27.14
CA GLN A 184 -6.76 14.09 27.88
C GLN A 184 -7.24 13.05 28.89
N LEU A 185 -7.43 13.48 30.15
CA LEU A 185 -8.06 12.70 31.20
C LEU A 185 -9.44 13.30 31.47
N GLY A 186 -10.43 12.46 31.74
CA GLY A 186 -11.74 12.90 32.20
C GLY A 186 -11.66 13.55 33.59
N ASP A 187 -11.19 12.79 34.57
CA ASP A 187 -10.92 13.25 35.93
C ASP A 187 -9.43 13.06 36.27
N THR A 188 -8.81 14.07 36.86
CA THR A 188 -7.41 14.04 37.30
C THR A 188 -7.26 13.67 38.78
N ALA A 189 -8.35 13.69 39.56
CA ALA A 189 -8.36 13.42 40.99
C ALA A 189 -9.30 12.24 41.31
N LEU A 190 -8.75 11.03 41.33
CA LEU A 190 -9.51 9.80 41.59
C LEU A 190 -9.71 9.59 43.09
N GLU A 191 -10.95 9.46 43.53
CA GLU A 191 -11.25 9.15 44.93
C GLU A 191 -11.28 7.64 45.20
N GLN A 192 -11.06 7.26 46.46
CA GLN A 192 -11.30 5.90 46.92
C GLN A 192 -12.80 5.59 46.96
N VAL A 193 -13.21 4.47 46.36
CA VAL A 193 -14.59 4.00 46.43
C VAL A 193 -14.85 3.42 47.82
N ARG A 194 -15.59 4.19 48.64
CA ARG A 194 -15.93 3.78 50.01
C ARG A 194 -16.77 2.49 50.01
N GLY A 195 -16.46 1.58 50.92
CA GLY A 195 -17.17 0.31 51.07
C GLY A 195 -16.78 -0.78 50.07
N TRP A 196 -15.95 -0.48 49.06
CA TRP A 196 -15.45 -1.46 48.09
C TRP A 196 -14.00 -1.86 48.44
N ARG A 197 -13.80 -3.15 48.69
CA ARG A 197 -12.47 -3.73 48.93
C ARG A 197 -12.33 -5.00 48.11
N LEU A 198 -11.20 -5.15 47.40
CA LEU A 198 -10.92 -6.37 46.66
C LEU A 198 -10.14 -7.35 47.54
N PRO A 199 -10.44 -8.67 47.47
CA PRO A 199 -9.57 -9.69 48.07
C PRO A 199 -8.15 -9.56 47.52
N GLY A 200 -7.17 -9.62 48.41
CA GLY A 200 -5.76 -9.45 48.11
C GLY A 200 -5.21 -10.72 47.48
N GLY A 201 -4.40 -10.54 46.44
CA GLY A 201 -3.66 -11.65 45.85
C GLY A 201 -2.61 -12.19 46.81
N PRO A 202 -2.16 -13.44 46.62
CA PRO A 202 -1.21 -14.14 47.51
C PRO A 202 0.15 -13.41 47.68
N GLU A 203 0.50 -12.48 46.79
CA GLU A 203 1.71 -11.65 46.88
C GLU A 203 1.64 -10.51 47.91
N SER A 204 0.49 -10.32 48.57
CA SER A 204 0.29 -9.26 49.57
C SER A 204 0.62 -9.71 51.00
N ALA A 205 1.07 -10.94 51.20
CA ALA A 205 1.32 -11.49 52.53
C ALA A 205 2.65 -10.94 53.11
N PRO A 206 2.63 -10.25 54.26
CA PRO A 206 3.83 -10.14 55.09
C PRO A 206 4.15 -11.54 55.62
N ALA A 207 5.42 -11.92 55.57
CA ALA A 207 5.90 -13.09 56.28
C ALA A 207 5.63 -12.92 57.79
N GLU A 208 4.96 -13.93 58.36
CA GLU A 208 4.89 -14.30 59.78
C GLU A 208 4.18 -13.35 60.77
N ALA A 209 3.04 -13.83 61.29
CA ALA A 209 2.79 -13.96 62.73
C ALA A 209 1.50 -14.79 62.95
N GLU A 210 1.68 -16.01 63.44
CA GLU A 210 0.64 -16.92 63.93
C GLU A 210 0.04 -16.37 65.23
N GLU A 211 -1.25 -15.99 65.24
CA GLU A 211 -2.04 -15.84 66.48
C GLU A 211 -3.51 -16.25 66.23
N PRO A 212 -4.11 -17.17 67.02
CA PRO A 212 -5.44 -17.71 66.81
C PRO A 212 -6.50 -16.82 67.45
N GLY A 213 -6.76 -15.67 66.81
CA GLY A 213 -7.87 -14.80 67.15
C GLY A 213 -8.32 -14.04 65.90
N GLU A 214 -9.64 -13.92 65.72
CA GLU A 214 -10.29 -12.99 64.79
C GLU A 214 -10.28 -13.35 63.30
N GLU A 215 -11.16 -14.28 62.96
CA GLU A 215 -11.58 -14.60 61.59
C GLU A 215 -12.08 -13.36 60.81
N ALA A 216 -12.59 -12.32 61.51
CA ALA A 216 -13.02 -11.04 60.92
C ALA A 216 -11.83 -10.10 60.61
N GLU A 217 -10.80 -10.06 61.47
CA GLU A 217 -9.61 -9.23 61.27
C GLU A 217 -8.67 -9.83 60.21
N ARG A 218 -8.59 -11.16 60.15
CA ARG A 218 -7.87 -11.88 59.07
C ARG A 218 -8.43 -11.60 57.68
N ARG A 219 -9.76 -11.43 57.54
CA ARG A 219 -10.40 -11.05 56.26
C ARG A 219 -10.03 -9.62 55.83
N ALA A 220 -9.85 -8.70 56.77
CA ALA A 220 -9.49 -7.31 56.49
C ALA A 220 -8.02 -7.14 56.06
N ARG A 221 -7.10 -7.99 56.56
CA ARG A 221 -5.66 -7.95 56.21
C ARG A 221 -5.36 -8.33 54.76
N GLY A 222 -6.28 -9.04 54.10
CA GLY A 222 -6.21 -9.30 52.67
C GLY A 222 -6.86 -8.23 51.81
N CYS A 223 -7.60 -7.26 52.34
CA CYS A 223 -8.46 -6.41 51.54
C CYS A 223 -7.76 -5.13 51.04
N ARG A 224 -7.59 -4.95 49.73
CA ARG A 224 -7.04 -3.72 49.13
C ARG A 224 -8.13 -2.69 48.79
N PRO A 225 -7.88 -1.39 48.99
CA PRO A 225 -8.82 -0.32 48.61
C PRO A 225 -8.97 -0.25 47.09
N GLN A 226 -10.18 0.05 46.61
CA GLN A 226 -10.46 0.31 45.20
C GLN A 226 -10.61 1.82 44.97
N TYR A 227 -10.02 2.33 43.90
CA TYR A 227 -10.15 3.72 43.46
C TYR A 227 -11.10 3.84 42.26
N GLN A 228 -11.64 5.04 42.07
CA GLN A 228 -12.37 5.43 40.87
C GLN A 228 -11.48 5.29 39.62
N ARG A 229 -12.11 5.22 38.45
CA ARG A 229 -11.42 5.13 37.16
C ARG A 229 -11.83 6.29 36.27
N THR A 230 -10.87 6.85 35.56
CA THR A 230 -11.12 7.86 34.53
C THR A 230 -10.85 7.31 33.14
N ALA A 231 -11.59 7.78 32.15
CA ALA A 231 -11.23 7.59 30.75
C ALA A 231 -9.97 8.40 30.42
N VAL A 232 -9.08 7.81 29.62
CA VAL A 232 -7.91 8.45 29.04
C VAL A 232 -8.09 8.46 27.53
N ARG A 233 -7.90 9.63 26.90
CA ARG A 233 -7.90 9.80 25.46
C ARG A 233 -6.55 10.32 24.99
N VAL A 234 -6.02 9.73 23.94
CA VAL A 234 -4.80 10.16 23.28
C VAL A 234 -5.16 10.68 21.90
N LEU A 235 -4.78 11.93 21.64
CA LEU A 235 -5.20 12.71 20.48
C LEU A 235 -3.98 13.16 19.68
N ALA A 236 -4.10 13.17 18.35
CA ALA A 236 -3.02 13.55 17.45
C ALA A 236 -3.53 14.38 16.27
N HIS A 237 -2.74 15.37 15.84
CA HIS A 237 -2.84 15.92 14.49
C HIS A 237 -2.09 15.00 13.52
N PHE A 238 -2.59 14.86 12.31
CA PHE A 238 -1.84 14.25 11.22
C PHE A 238 -1.53 15.31 10.18
N VAL A 239 -0.25 15.44 9.81
CA VAL A 239 0.23 16.54 8.98
C VAL A 239 1.09 16.06 7.81
N ALA A 240 1.12 16.89 6.77
CA ALA A 240 2.00 16.73 5.61
C ALA A 240 2.61 18.08 5.23
N HIS A 241 3.93 18.11 5.00
CA HIS A 241 4.64 19.29 4.51
C HIS A 241 4.39 19.49 3.01
N GLN A 242 4.31 20.73 2.56
CA GLN A 242 4.30 21.05 1.13
C GLN A 242 5.71 20.90 0.53
N LEU A 243 5.79 20.54 -0.76
CA LEU A 243 7.05 20.32 -1.50
C LEU A 243 7.91 21.59 -1.64
N ASP A 244 7.28 22.75 -1.64
CA ASP A 244 7.85 24.08 -1.87
C ASP A 244 8.72 24.58 -0.71
N GLY A 245 8.99 23.75 0.30
CA GLY A 245 9.84 24.10 1.44
C GLY A 245 9.24 25.16 2.35
N GLY A 246 7.98 25.53 2.12
CA GLY A 246 7.23 26.43 2.98
C GLY A 246 6.99 25.81 4.37
N ARG A 247 6.86 26.67 5.39
CA ARG A 247 6.45 26.26 6.75
C ARG A 247 4.99 25.78 6.84
N HIS A 248 4.27 25.75 5.73
CA HIS A 248 2.85 25.46 5.70
C HIS A 248 2.61 23.96 5.77
N LEU A 249 1.99 23.54 6.86
CA LEU A 249 1.52 22.18 7.07
C LEU A 249 0.10 22.05 6.54
N ALA A 250 -0.14 20.99 5.76
CA ALA A 250 -1.49 20.49 5.58
C ALA A 250 -1.87 19.65 6.80
N TYR A 251 -3.14 19.72 7.21
CA TYR A 251 -3.68 18.96 8.33
C TYR A 251 -4.80 18.04 7.86
N LEU A 252 -4.84 16.82 8.42
CA LEU A 252 -5.88 15.85 8.15
C LEU A 252 -6.74 15.62 9.42
N PRO A 253 -8.08 15.81 9.36
CA PRO A 253 -8.84 16.39 8.25
C PRO A 253 -8.73 17.92 8.14
N GLY A 254 -8.25 18.58 9.19
CA GLY A 254 -8.06 20.04 9.24
C GLY A 254 -7.35 20.47 10.53
N PRO A 255 -6.94 21.74 10.66
CA PRO A 255 -6.10 22.19 11.77
C PRO A 255 -6.82 22.18 13.13
N ASP A 256 -8.13 22.36 13.14
CA ASP A 256 -8.94 22.38 14.36
C ASP A 256 -9.31 20.97 14.87
N TRP A 257 -8.98 19.94 14.10
CA TRP A 257 -9.36 18.56 14.38
C TRP A 257 -8.18 17.75 14.91
N LEU A 258 -8.42 17.10 16.05
CA LEU A 258 -7.54 16.10 16.62
C LEU A 258 -8.20 14.72 16.46
N LEU A 259 -7.45 13.75 15.97
CA LEU A 259 -7.93 12.38 15.82
C LEU A 259 -7.65 11.57 17.09
N ASP A 260 -8.65 10.80 17.53
CA ASP A 260 -8.51 9.87 18.65
C ASP A 260 -7.71 8.63 18.23
N VAL A 261 -6.48 8.57 18.73
CA VAL A 261 -5.51 7.48 18.48
C VAL A 261 -5.32 6.59 19.70
N THR A 262 -6.21 6.68 20.71
CA THR A 262 -6.11 5.91 21.96
C THR A 262 -5.94 4.41 21.70
N HIS A 263 -6.72 3.86 20.77
CA HIS A 263 -6.68 2.45 20.39
C HIS A 263 -5.33 2.03 19.75
N LEU A 264 -4.65 2.94 19.05
CA LEU A 264 -3.37 2.66 18.40
C LEU A 264 -2.22 2.56 19.41
N VAL A 265 -2.30 3.34 20.49
CA VAL A 265 -1.25 3.42 21.51
C VAL A 265 -1.53 2.56 22.74
N ALA A 266 -2.76 2.03 22.90
CA ALA A 266 -3.20 1.28 24.08
C ALA A 266 -2.26 0.11 24.46
N SER A 267 -1.73 -0.62 23.49
CA SER A 267 -0.79 -1.74 23.74
C SER A 267 0.58 -1.28 24.23
N ARG A 268 0.90 0.00 24.06
CA ARG A 268 2.19 0.61 24.40
C ARG A 268 2.10 1.54 25.60
N THR A 269 0.89 1.88 26.05
CA THR A 269 0.67 2.65 27.28
C THR A 269 0.91 1.78 28.51
N ARG A 270 1.64 2.31 29.48
CA ARG A 270 1.87 1.66 30.78
C ARG A 270 1.32 2.53 31.89
N VAL A 271 0.62 1.90 32.82
CA VAL A 271 0.21 2.54 34.06
C VAL A 271 1.40 2.48 35.02
N GLN A 272 1.80 3.63 35.57
CA GLN A 272 2.91 3.69 36.52
C GLN A 272 2.56 3.02 37.85
N ASP A 273 1.35 3.25 38.36
CA ASP A 273 0.81 2.57 39.54
C ASP A 273 -0.53 1.86 39.21
N PRO A 274 -0.51 0.54 38.94
CA PRO A 274 -1.73 -0.23 38.65
C PRO A 274 -2.65 -0.40 39.88
N ARG A 275 -2.26 0.07 41.07
CA ARG A 275 -3.12 0.07 42.25
C ARG A 275 -4.14 1.21 42.23
N VAL A 276 -3.89 2.24 41.42
CA VAL A 276 -4.70 3.46 41.31
C VAL A 276 -5.55 3.49 40.03
N ALA A 277 -5.25 2.66 39.01
CA ALA A 277 -5.98 2.61 37.72
C ALA A 277 -6.62 1.23 37.43
#